data_AF-A0A6P6XJC6-F1
#
_entry.id   AF-A0A6P6XJC6-F1
#
_cell.length_a   1.000
_cell.length_b   1.000
_cell.length_c   1.000
_cell.angle_alpha   90.00
_cell.angle_beta   90.00
_cell.angle_gamma   90.00
#
_symmetry.space_group_name_H-M   'P 1'
#
loop_
_entity.id
_entity.type
_entity.pdbx_description
1 polymer ?
#
loop_
_entity_poly.entity_id
_entity_poly.type
_entity_poly.pdbx_seq_one_letter_code
_entity_poly.pdbx_strand_id
1 'polypeptide(L)'
;MDRLVKPDLQELCLPFARGRRCCATFKLTNLMHTMSVAVSLTTTNPSLFNFSQPFSVIPPLSTSAFTLSLSHTPTAIYSDQPPLSSPLDSVLVRSSMLPTGKAHHDDLRQLFSKPGPHIFRDATLPVSFVGPHVVESLILAPSPKSLEVAFLLSKAILWCDTRQLTSLLRCSARRGNADVASALIEAGADVNDRDEEGQSAMSLAVKSGNTGVVQVLIESGYSMEHSVDLFLHDAAAMNRLDILEILCLGYSDIDMNSTDSRGQTALHLAAHRGHLDVVRFLVSEGSDPDVVDGKGWAPLHYATREAHVEAVEFLLEHSVSAKYAVTKEGKTAFDLAKDEDQTHMYSMLRLGDDLHRAATTEDDVEAIKNCLGQGANVNSRDQNGWTPLHRAAFKGRIESVKVLINHGAEVDQVNDTGYTPLHLAVEAGHMQVALCLLAHGARANLKSLKAELVPSTTILLL
;
A
#
# COMPACT_ATOMS: atom_id res chain seq x y z
N MET A 1 27.32 -48.86 19.27
CA MET A 1 27.57 -49.45 17.94
C MET A 1 26.85 -48.61 16.88
N ASP A 2 27.34 -48.66 15.64
CA ASP A 2 26.69 -48.04 14.48
C ASP A 2 25.27 -48.58 14.27
N ARG A 3 24.47 -47.86 13.49
CA ARG A 3 23.09 -48.24 13.15
C ARG A 3 23.10 -49.55 12.35
N LEU A 4 22.11 -50.43 12.54
CA LEU A 4 21.96 -51.64 11.72
C LEU A 4 21.34 -51.37 10.35
N VAL A 5 20.56 -50.28 10.26
CA VAL A 5 19.91 -49.85 9.04
C VAL A 5 20.22 -48.38 8.76
N LYS A 6 20.28 -48.04 7.49
CA LYS A 6 20.47 -46.67 7.02
C LYS A 6 19.30 -46.24 6.13
N PRO A 7 18.60 -45.14 6.43
CA PRO A 7 17.65 -44.56 5.50
C PRO A 7 18.37 -43.97 4.29
N ASP A 8 17.72 -44.03 3.13
CA ASP A 8 18.19 -43.41 1.89
C ASP A 8 18.07 -41.88 1.90
N LEU A 9 17.21 -41.34 2.77
CA LEU A 9 16.99 -39.92 2.96
C LEU A 9 17.45 -39.47 4.35
N GLN A 10 17.84 -38.20 4.46
CA GLN A 10 18.10 -37.56 5.77
C GLN A 10 16.82 -37.03 6.41
N GLU A 11 15.78 -36.81 5.61
CA GLU A 11 14.49 -36.28 6.02
C GLU A 11 13.38 -36.74 5.07
N LEU A 12 12.17 -36.88 5.58
CA LEU A 12 10.99 -37.28 4.83
C LEU A 12 10.09 -36.08 4.51
N CYS A 13 10.08 -35.66 3.25
CA CYS A 13 9.20 -34.59 2.77
C CYS A 13 7.82 -35.16 2.38
N LEU A 14 6.76 -34.68 3.04
CA LEU A 14 5.38 -35.02 2.74
C LEU A 14 4.71 -33.88 1.96
N PRO A 15 4.45 -34.04 0.65
CA PRO A 15 3.73 -33.04 -0.12
C PRO A 15 2.27 -32.96 0.37
N PHE A 16 1.87 -31.81 0.90
CA PHE A 16 0.53 -31.58 1.42
C PHE A 16 -0.36 -30.90 0.37
N ALA A 17 -1.53 -31.48 0.14
CA ALA A 17 -2.56 -30.89 -0.71
C ALA A 17 -3.94 -31.11 -0.09
N ARG A 18 -4.75 -30.04 -0.01
CA ARG A 18 -6.10 -30.09 0.55
C ARG A 18 -6.93 -31.17 -0.16
N GLY A 19 -7.65 -31.99 0.62
CA GLY A 19 -8.51 -33.05 0.11
C GLY A 19 -7.79 -34.21 -0.59
N ARG A 20 -6.46 -34.31 -0.53
CA ARG A 20 -5.69 -35.40 -1.14
C ARG A 20 -4.95 -36.23 -0.09
N ARG A 21 -4.75 -37.50 -0.40
CA ARG A 21 -3.92 -38.39 0.42
C ARG A 21 -2.47 -37.92 0.38
N CYS A 22 -1.93 -37.60 1.56
CA CYS A 22 -0.55 -37.20 1.75
C CYS A 22 0.27 -38.44 2.15
N CYS A 23 1.21 -38.86 1.30
CA CYS A 23 2.12 -39.95 1.61
C CYS A 23 3.52 -39.71 1.04
N ALA A 24 4.52 -40.33 1.67
CA ALA A 24 5.89 -40.32 1.21
C ALA A 24 6.50 -41.70 1.38
N THR A 25 7.37 -42.08 0.44
CA THR A 25 8.07 -43.36 0.46
C THR A 25 9.55 -43.12 0.68
N PHE A 26 10.15 -43.89 1.58
CA PHE A 26 11.59 -43.91 1.83
C PHE A 26 12.08 -45.36 1.86
N LYS A 27 13.39 -45.57 1.80
CA LYS A 27 13.99 -46.89 1.83
C LYS A 27 14.93 -47.04 3.01
N LEU A 28 14.96 -48.25 3.58
CA LEU A 28 15.95 -48.63 4.58
C LEU A 28 16.84 -49.72 4.00
N THR A 29 18.15 -49.51 4.09
CA THR A 29 19.17 -50.48 3.69
C THR A 29 19.74 -51.17 4.92
N ASN A 30 19.76 -52.50 4.91
CA ASN A 30 20.45 -53.29 5.92
C ASN A 30 21.96 -53.22 5.70
N LEU A 31 22.70 -52.81 6.74
CA LEU A 31 24.15 -52.66 6.69
C LEU A 31 24.90 -53.97 7.04
N MET A 32 24.19 -55.02 7.45
CA MET A 32 24.77 -56.30 7.83
C MET A 32 24.99 -57.20 6.61
N HIS A 33 26.18 -57.78 6.51
CA HIS A 33 26.56 -58.70 5.42
C HIS A 33 26.01 -60.11 5.58
N THR A 34 25.77 -60.56 6.81
CA THR A 34 25.50 -61.98 7.12
C THR A 34 24.15 -62.23 7.78
N MET A 35 23.44 -61.19 8.22
CA MET A 35 22.21 -61.33 9.02
C MET A 35 21.09 -60.43 8.53
N SER A 36 19.86 -60.96 8.57
CA SER A 36 18.65 -60.14 8.39
C SER A 36 18.45 -59.24 9.60
N VAL A 37 17.87 -58.06 9.37
CA VAL A 37 17.55 -57.10 10.42
C VAL A 37 16.04 -56.92 10.48
N ALA A 38 15.47 -57.12 11.67
CA ALA A 38 14.10 -56.74 11.97
C ALA A 38 14.04 -55.23 12.19
N VAL A 39 13.02 -54.58 11.62
CA VAL A 39 12.77 -53.15 11.81
C VAL A 39 11.36 -52.91 12.34
N SER A 40 11.24 -51.91 13.23
CA SER A 40 9.96 -51.36 13.70
C SER A 40 9.93 -49.85 13.46
N LEU A 41 8.86 -49.40 12.83
CA LEU A 41 8.62 -48.00 12.51
C LEU A 41 7.54 -47.45 13.43
N THR A 42 7.86 -46.34 14.09
CA THR A 42 6.93 -45.58 14.92
C THR A 42 7.09 -44.09 14.62
N THR A 43 6.07 -43.28 14.89
CA THR A 43 6.16 -41.81 14.78
C THR A 43 6.04 -41.18 16.16
N THR A 44 6.54 -39.95 16.29
CA THR A 44 6.31 -39.08 17.47
C THR A 44 4.83 -38.86 17.73
N ASN A 45 4.02 -38.72 16.68
CA ASN A 45 2.57 -38.61 16.77
C ASN A 45 1.87 -39.77 16.02
N PRO A 46 1.63 -40.91 16.68
CA PRO A 46 1.03 -42.09 16.05
C PRO A 46 -0.45 -41.93 15.71
N SER A 47 -1.12 -40.89 16.21
CA SER A 47 -2.51 -40.60 15.84
C SER A 47 -2.61 -39.96 14.45
N LEU A 48 -1.59 -39.20 14.04
CA LEU A 48 -1.55 -38.46 12.77
C LEU A 48 -0.97 -39.26 11.60
N PHE A 49 -0.18 -40.30 11.86
CA PHE A 49 0.56 -41.00 10.82
C PHE A 49 0.31 -42.51 10.85
N ASN A 50 0.26 -43.11 9.67
CA ASN A 50 0.12 -44.55 9.51
C ASN A 50 1.13 -45.11 8.50
N PHE A 51 1.70 -46.27 8.84
CA PHE A 51 2.57 -47.04 7.94
C PHE A 51 1.78 -48.17 7.29
N SER A 52 2.06 -48.44 6.01
CA SER A 52 1.52 -49.64 5.34
C SER A 52 2.07 -50.93 5.98
N GLN A 53 3.34 -50.92 6.41
CA GLN A 53 4.03 -52.03 7.04
C GLN A 53 4.91 -51.50 8.20
N PRO A 54 4.38 -51.45 9.44
CA PRO A 54 5.14 -50.91 10.58
C PRO A 54 6.24 -51.85 11.10
N PHE A 55 6.20 -53.13 10.72
CA PHE A 55 7.24 -54.12 11.03
C PHE A 55 7.66 -54.82 9.74
N SER A 56 8.96 -55.04 9.57
CA SER A 56 9.49 -55.76 8.41
C SER A 56 10.83 -56.42 8.74
N VAL A 57 11.23 -57.37 7.90
CA VAL A 57 12.55 -58.02 7.94
C VAL A 57 13.29 -57.65 6.67
N ILE A 58 14.46 -57.04 6.81
CA ILE A 58 15.32 -56.64 5.70
C ILE A 58 16.46 -57.66 5.59
N PRO A 59 16.53 -58.47 4.51
CA PRO A 59 17.63 -59.40 4.27
C PRO A 59 19.03 -58.74 4.26
N PRO A 60 20.12 -59.50 4.42
CA PRO A 60 21.48 -58.98 4.39
C PRO A 60 21.75 -58.17 3.11
N LEU A 61 22.37 -56.99 3.26
CA LEU A 61 22.72 -56.07 2.15
C LEU A 61 21.56 -55.69 1.21
N SER A 62 20.32 -55.90 1.65
CA SER A 62 19.14 -55.57 0.86
C SER A 62 18.50 -54.27 1.33
N THR A 63 17.60 -53.76 0.50
CA THR A 63 16.88 -52.50 0.74
C THR A 63 15.38 -52.74 0.63
N SER A 64 14.62 -52.23 1.59
CA SER A 64 13.15 -52.31 1.61
C SER A 64 12.53 -50.93 1.63
N ALA A 65 11.44 -50.75 0.89
CA ALA A 65 10.70 -49.49 0.81
C ALA A 65 9.56 -49.46 1.83
N PHE A 66 9.36 -48.29 2.44
CA PHE A 66 8.34 -48.04 3.43
C PHE A 66 7.58 -46.76 3.07
N THR A 67 6.26 -46.79 3.23
CA THR A 67 5.40 -45.64 2.94
C THR A 67 4.77 -45.14 4.22
N LEU A 68 5.02 -43.87 4.53
CA LEU A 68 4.31 -43.12 5.56
C LEU A 68 3.12 -42.42 4.92
N SER A 69 1.96 -42.48 5.55
CA SER A 69 0.76 -41.76 5.13
C SER A 69 0.21 -40.94 6.29
N LEU A 70 -0.35 -39.78 5.98
CA LEU A 70 -1.13 -39.01 6.95
C LEU A 70 -2.47 -39.73 7.17
N SER A 71 -2.79 -40.04 8.43
CA SER A 71 -4.06 -40.65 8.80
C SER A 71 -5.21 -39.66 8.55
N HIS A 72 -6.36 -40.16 8.13
CA HIS A 72 -7.59 -39.36 8.04
C HIS A 72 -8.59 -39.99 9.00
N THR A 73 -8.87 -39.32 10.11
CA THR A 73 -9.95 -39.75 11.01
C THR A 73 -11.30 -39.38 10.39
N PRO A 74 -12.27 -40.31 10.27
CA PRO A 74 -13.56 -40.04 9.62
C PRO A 74 -14.45 -39.03 10.36
N THR A 75 -14.07 -38.61 11.58
CA THR A 75 -14.81 -37.65 12.41
C THR A 75 -14.24 -36.24 12.39
N ALA A 76 -13.04 -36.03 11.81
CA ALA A 76 -12.50 -34.71 11.59
C ALA A 76 -12.88 -34.28 10.17
N ILE A 77 -13.79 -33.32 10.07
CA ILE A 77 -14.04 -32.53 8.86
C ILE A 77 -12.67 -32.19 8.26
N TYR A 78 -12.49 -32.44 6.96
CA TYR A 78 -11.27 -32.16 6.20
C TYR A 78 -10.52 -30.95 6.79
N SER A 79 -9.42 -31.20 7.51
CA SER A 79 -8.61 -30.09 8.03
C SER A 79 -7.95 -29.45 6.83
N ASP A 80 -8.39 -28.24 6.48
CA ASP A 80 -7.82 -27.43 5.39
C ASP A 80 -6.39 -26.96 5.69
N GLN A 81 -5.89 -27.23 6.90
CA GLN A 81 -4.55 -26.88 7.36
C GLN A 81 -3.64 -28.11 7.54
N PRO A 82 -2.35 -28.01 7.17
CA PRO A 82 -1.36 -29.02 7.44
C PRO A 82 -1.11 -29.12 8.97
N PRO A 83 -0.97 -30.33 9.53
CA PRO A 83 -0.70 -30.52 10.95
C PRO A 83 0.78 -30.23 11.24
N LEU A 84 1.14 -28.95 11.24
CA LEU A 84 2.49 -28.49 11.57
C LEU A 84 2.71 -28.63 13.08
N SER A 85 3.75 -29.35 13.48
CA SER A 85 4.14 -29.58 14.86
C SER A 85 5.45 -28.85 15.20
N SER A 86 5.56 -28.37 16.44
CA SER A 86 6.80 -27.83 17.01
C SER A 86 7.03 -28.53 18.36
N PRO A 87 8.10 -29.34 18.51
CA PRO A 87 9.12 -29.67 17.51
C PRO A 87 8.57 -30.55 16.36
N LEU A 88 9.27 -30.56 15.23
CA LEU A 88 8.93 -31.38 14.06
C LEU A 88 8.75 -32.87 14.39
N ASP A 89 7.73 -33.46 13.79
CA ASP A 89 7.50 -34.90 13.89
C ASP A 89 8.64 -35.70 13.26
N SER A 90 8.88 -36.91 13.77
CA SER A 90 9.90 -37.80 13.22
C SER A 90 9.47 -39.26 13.21
N VAL A 91 9.97 -40.00 12.23
CA VAL A 91 9.90 -41.45 12.17
C VAL A 91 11.07 -42.01 12.98
N LEU A 92 10.75 -42.76 14.02
CA LEU A 92 11.71 -43.55 14.79
C LEU A 92 11.80 -44.95 14.19
N VAL A 93 12.99 -45.29 13.71
CA VAL A 93 13.33 -46.59 13.14
C VAL A 93 14.13 -47.38 14.15
N ARG A 94 13.46 -48.32 14.82
CA ARG A 94 14.09 -49.29 15.71
C ARG A 94 14.55 -50.49 14.91
N SER A 95 15.72 -51.01 15.24
CA SER A 95 16.30 -52.16 14.54
C SER A 95 16.89 -53.19 15.49
N SER A 96 16.78 -54.46 15.14
CA SER A 96 17.35 -55.58 15.89
C SER A 96 17.84 -56.66 14.94
N MET A 97 18.97 -57.29 15.28
CA MET A 97 19.45 -58.46 14.53
C MET A 97 18.44 -59.61 14.65
N LEU A 98 18.22 -60.33 13.54
CA LEU A 98 17.31 -61.48 13.49
C LEU A 98 18.08 -62.74 13.02
N PRO A 99 18.63 -63.54 13.95
CA PRO A 99 19.53 -64.66 13.62
C PRO A 99 18.90 -65.75 12.75
N THR A 100 17.60 -65.99 12.90
CA THR A 100 16.87 -67.02 12.15
C THR A 100 16.46 -66.58 10.74
N GLY A 101 16.62 -65.29 10.42
CA GLY A 101 16.26 -64.71 9.12
C GLY A 101 14.76 -64.67 8.79
N LYS A 102 13.90 -65.30 9.61
CA LYS A 102 12.45 -65.40 9.44
C LYS A 102 11.75 -65.14 10.78
N ALA A 103 10.73 -64.29 10.75
CA ALA A 103 9.85 -63.99 11.87
C ALA A 103 8.47 -63.60 11.34
N HIS A 104 7.40 -64.06 11.99
CA HIS A 104 6.05 -63.61 11.69
C HIS A 104 5.76 -62.25 12.33
N HIS A 105 4.68 -61.60 11.91
CA HIS A 105 4.33 -60.25 12.38
C HIS A 105 4.20 -60.15 13.91
N ASP A 106 3.65 -61.17 14.56
CA ASP A 106 3.48 -61.19 16.02
C ASP A 106 4.80 -61.42 16.75
N ASP A 107 5.72 -62.21 16.18
CA ASP A 107 7.08 -62.37 16.71
C ASP A 107 7.83 -61.03 16.70
N LEU A 108 7.71 -60.26 15.61
CA LEU A 108 8.30 -58.93 15.50
C LEU A 108 7.69 -57.95 16.50
N ARG A 109 6.35 -57.96 16.68
CA ARG A 109 5.69 -57.14 17.70
C ARG A 109 6.20 -57.47 19.10
N GLN A 110 6.35 -58.75 19.42
CA GLN A 110 6.85 -59.18 20.71
C GLN A 110 8.32 -58.81 20.92
N LEU A 111 9.14 -58.85 19.86
CA LEU A 111 10.54 -58.44 19.88
C LEU A 111 10.70 -56.97 20.26
N PHE A 112 9.86 -56.10 19.71
CA PHE A 112 9.93 -54.65 19.96
C PHE A 112 9.09 -54.15 21.14
N SER A 113 8.29 -55.01 21.79
CA SER A 113 7.47 -54.64 22.95
C SER A 113 8.21 -54.73 24.30
N LYS A 114 9.30 -55.50 24.36
CA LYS A 114 10.11 -55.64 25.58
C LYS A 114 11.28 -54.66 25.54
N PRO A 115 11.54 -53.88 26.61
CA PRO A 115 12.75 -53.08 26.74
C PRO A 115 13.94 -54.04 26.94
N GLY A 116 14.50 -54.54 25.85
CA GLY A 116 15.76 -55.30 25.85
C GLY A 116 16.96 -54.37 25.70
N PRO A 117 18.21 -54.88 25.81
CA PRO A 117 19.39 -54.09 25.52
C PRO A 117 19.41 -53.82 24.01
N HIS A 118 18.83 -52.71 23.58
CA HIS A 118 19.02 -52.18 22.24
C HIS A 118 20.47 -51.67 22.15
N ILE A 119 21.40 -52.56 21.82
CA ILE A 119 22.84 -52.26 21.74
C ILE A 119 23.15 -51.27 20.59
N PHE A 120 22.23 -51.15 19.62
CA PHE A 120 22.37 -50.33 18.42
C PHE A 120 21.55 -49.05 18.53
N ARG A 121 22.06 -47.96 17.94
CA ARG A 121 21.35 -46.68 17.91
C ARG A 121 20.18 -46.74 16.93
N ASP A 122 19.05 -46.20 17.34
CA ASP A 122 17.90 -45.99 16.47
C ASP A 122 18.22 -44.95 15.38
N ALA A 123 17.58 -45.08 14.22
CA ALA A 123 17.58 -44.03 13.21
C ALA A 123 16.34 -43.15 13.39
N THR A 124 16.53 -41.84 13.31
CA THR A 124 15.47 -40.83 13.38
C THR A 124 15.40 -40.12 12.05
N LEU A 125 14.23 -40.08 11.43
CA LEU A 125 13.99 -39.41 10.16
C LEU A 125 12.94 -38.31 10.40
N PRO A 126 13.35 -37.01 10.44
CA PRO A 126 12.40 -35.91 10.58
C PRO A 126 11.38 -35.90 9.43
N VAL A 127 10.18 -35.41 9.71
CA VAL A 127 9.07 -35.31 8.77
C VAL A 127 8.76 -33.84 8.55
N SER A 128 8.83 -33.39 7.30
CA SER A 128 8.51 -32.01 6.91
C SER A 128 7.36 -31.99 5.91
N PHE A 129 6.35 -31.18 6.18
CA PHE A 129 5.30 -30.90 5.19
C PHE A 129 5.81 -29.88 4.17
N VAL A 130 5.57 -30.14 2.89
CA VAL A 130 6.04 -29.30 1.77
C VAL A 130 4.93 -29.02 0.77
N GLY A 131 5.14 -28.02 -0.08
CA GLY A 131 4.23 -27.63 -1.16
C GLY A 131 3.41 -26.36 -0.85
N PRO A 132 2.59 -25.92 -1.82
CA PRO A 132 2.00 -24.57 -1.81
C PRO A 132 1.02 -24.34 -0.66
N HIS A 133 0.22 -25.35 -0.29
CA HIS A 133 -0.74 -25.23 0.81
C HIS A 133 -0.06 -25.10 2.18
N VAL A 134 1.18 -25.57 2.31
CA VAL A 134 1.99 -25.35 3.52
C VAL A 134 2.41 -23.90 3.58
N VAL A 135 2.94 -23.35 2.48
CA VAL A 135 3.28 -21.92 2.38
C VAL A 135 2.05 -21.05 2.66
N GLU A 136 0.90 -21.36 2.05
CA GLU A 136 -0.36 -20.64 2.30
C GLU A 136 -0.75 -20.65 3.78
N SER A 137 -0.59 -21.78 4.46
CA SER A 137 -0.90 -21.89 5.89
C SER A 137 0.09 -21.11 6.76
N LEU A 138 1.37 -21.06 6.36
CA LEU A 138 2.38 -20.23 7.02
C LEU A 138 2.13 -18.72 6.81
N ILE A 139 1.59 -18.32 5.66
CA ILE A 139 1.16 -16.94 5.40
C ILE A 139 0.02 -16.55 6.36
N LEU A 140 -0.90 -17.48 6.64
CA LEU A 140 -2.06 -17.27 7.52
C LEU A 140 -1.70 -17.32 9.02
N ALA A 141 -0.55 -17.87 9.38
CA ALA A 141 -0.13 -18.01 10.76
C ALA A 141 0.28 -16.65 11.38
N PRO A 142 -0.03 -16.40 12.66
CA PRO A 142 0.37 -15.17 13.34
C PRO A 142 1.90 -15.13 13.53
N SER A 143 2.56 -14.34 12.68
CA SER A 143 3.99 -13.99 12.64
C SER A 143 4.97 -15.13 12.33
N PRO A 144 5.71 -15.07 11.20
CA PRO A 144 6.69 -16.09 10.83
C PRO A 144 8.06 -15.93 11.51
N LYS A 145 8.17 -15.11 12.56
CA LYS A 145 9.47 -14.67 13.12
C LYS A 145 10.24 -15.75 13.89
N SER A 146 9.80 -17.01 13.87
CA SER A 146 10.57 -18.12 14.43
C SER A 146 11.50 -18.72 13.36
N LEU A 147 12.73 -19.05 13.75
CA LEU A 147 13.70 -19.77 12.90
C LEU A 147 13.10 -21.05 12.30
N GLU A 148 12.18 -21.69 13.02
CA GLU A 148 11.48 -22.91 12.57
C GLU A 148 10.51 -22.64 11.41
N VAL A 149 9.78 -21.51 11.44
CA VAL A 149 8.88 -21.12 10.34
C VAL A 149 9.67 -20.74 9.09
N ALA A 150 10.78 -20.00 9.22
CA ALA A 150 11.65 -19.69 8.09
C ALA A 150 12.23 -20.98 7.45
N PHE A 151 12.63 -21.95 8.26
CA PHE A 151 13.10 -23.25 7.80
C PHE A 151 12.00 -24.03 7.05
N LEU A 152 10.80 -24.13 7.62
CA LEU A 152 9.65 -24.77 6.97
C LEU A 152 9.26 -24.09 5.65
N LEU A 153 9.27 -22.75 5.64
CA LEU A 153 8.97 -21.96 4.46
C LEU A 153 9.94 -22.24 3.33
N SER A 154 11.25 -22.14 3.59
CA SER A 154 12.29 -22.37 2.57
C SER A 154 12.16 -23.76 1.92
N LYS A 155 11.78 -24.78 2.69
CA LYS A 155 11.54 -26.13 2.18
C LYS A 155 10.26 -26.26 1.38
N ALA A 156 9.18 -25.66 1.85
CA ALA A 156 7.90 -25.74 1.18
C ALA A 156 7.94 -25.03 -0.19
N ILE A 157 8.68 -23.92 -0.28
CA ILE A 157 8.91 -23.16 -1.52
C ILE A 157 9.61 -23.98 -2.60
N LEU A 158 10.61 -24.80 -2.25
CA LEU A 158 11.33 -25.67 -3.20
C LEU A 158 10.44 -26.68 -3.95
N TRP A 159 9.23 -26.92 -3.43
CA TRP A 159 8.25 -27.83 -4.02
C TRP A 159 7.17 -27.11 -4.84
N CYS A 160 7.31 -25.80 -5.03
CA CYS A 160 6.38 -24.98 -5.79
C CYS A 160 6.94 -24.66 -7.18
N ASP A 161 6.07 -24.68 -8.19
CA ASP A 161 6.41 -24.13 -9.49
C ASP A 161 6.23 -22.60 -9.52
N THR A 162 6.74 -21.93 -10.55
CA THR A 162 6.67 -20.47 -10.69
C THR A 162 5.23 -19.94 -10.60
N ARG A 163 4.24 -20.62 -11.19
CA ARG A 163 2.84 -20.18 -11.12
C ARG A 163 2.29 -20.24 -9.71
N GLN A 164 2.64 -21.29 -8.97
CA GLN A 164 2.28 -21.44 -7.56
C GLN A 164 2.96 -20.37 -6.70
N LEU A 165 4.26 -20.12 -6.92
CA LEU A 165 5.00 -19.07 -6.21
C LEU A 165 4.38 -17.69 -6.43
N THR A 166 4.06 -17.35 -7.69
CA THR A 166 3.40 -16.09 -8.05
C THR A 166 2.01 -15.95 -7.43
N SER A 167 1.21 -17.03 -7.41
CA SER A 167 -0.09 -17.04 -6.71
C SER A 167 0.07 -16.83 -5.21
N LEU A 168 1.05 -17.49 -4.59
CA LEU A 168 1.36 -17.33 -3.17
C LEU A 168 1.89 -15.93 -2.84
N LEU A 169 2.60 -15.28 -3.77
CA LEU A 169 3.07 -13.90 -3.62
C LEU A 169 1.87 -12.93 -3.56
N ARG A 170 0.85 -13.14 -4.40
CA ARG A 170 -0.42 -12.39 -4.29
C ARG A 170 -1.11 -12.63 -2.94
N CYS A 171 -1.08 -13.87 -2.43
CA CYS A 171 -1.60 -14.18 -1.09
C CYS A 171 -0.83 -13.48 0.04
N SER A 172 0.51 -13.48 0.01
CA SER A 172 1.35 -12.83 1.02
C SER A 172 1.17 -11.30 0.98
N ALA A 173 1.03 -10.73 -0.21
CA ALA A 173 0.74 -9.31 -0.41
C ALA A 173 -0.59 -8.88 0.20
N ARG A 174 -1.66 -9.66 0.01
CA ARG A 174 -2.96 -9.40 0.65
C ARG A 174 -2.91 -9.51 2.17
N ARG A 175 -2.08 -10.42 2.71
CA ARG A 175 -1.97 -10.67 4.15
C ARG A 175 -0.93 -9.80 4.87
N GLY A 176 -0.06 -9.12 4.12
CA GLY A 176 0.96 -8.22 4.67
C GLY A 176 2.19 -8.91 5.22
N ASN A 177 2.51 -10.12 4.73
CA ASN A 177 3.66 -10.87 5.19
C ASN A 177 4.87 -10.61 4.29
N ALA A 178 5.62 -9.54 4.60
CA ALA A 178 6.77 -9.09 3.82
C ALA A 178 7.91 -10.12 3.76
N ASP A 179 8.18 -10.82 4.87
CA ASP A 179 9.22 -11.86 4.94
C ASP A 179 8.92 -13.01 3.95
N VAL A 180 7.65 -13.45 3.90
CA VAL A 180 7.24 -14.49 2.96
C VAL A 180 7.23 -13.96 1.52
N ALA A 181 6.79 -12.72 1.30
CA ALA A 181 6.84 -12.11 -0.02
C ALA A 181 8.27 -12.07 -0.58
N SER A 182 9.23 -11.62 0.23
CA SER A 182 10.65 -11.60 -0.12
C SER A 182 11.17 -13.01 -0.46
N ALA A 183 10.91 -14.01 0.40
CA ALA A 183 11.33 -15.38 0.15
C ALA A 183 10.73 -15.98 -1.14
N LEU A 184 9.48 -15.63 -1.49
CA LEU A 184 8.83 -16.08 -2.71
C LEU A 184 9.45 -15.42 -3.96
N ILE A 185 9.77 -14.14 -3.89
CA ILE A 185 10.44 -13.40 -4.98
C ILE A 185 11.86 -13.96 -5.20
N GLU A 186 12.62 -14.18 -4.14
CA GLU A 186 13.95 -14.81 -4.22
C GLU A 186 13.91 -16.21 -4.84
N ALA A 187 12.81 -16.94 -4.64
CA ALA A 187 12.58 -18.25 -5.25
C ALA A 187 12.11 -18.19 -6.70
N GLY A 188 11.92 -16.99 -7.27
CA GLY A 188 11.55 -16.77 -8.66
C GLY A 188 10.05 -16.59 -8.91
N ALA A 189 9.28 -16.13 -7.91
CA ALA A 189 7.93 -15.63 -8.16
C ALA A 189 7.98 -14.42 -9.12
N ASP A 190 7.05 -14.38 -10.08
CA ASP A 190 6.91 -13.24 -10.98
C ASP A 190 6.21 -12.07 -10.25
N VAL A 191 6.94 -10.97 -10.09
CA VAL A 191 6.50 -9.76 -9.38
C VAL A 191 5.44 -8.99 -10.17
N ASN A 192 5.46 -9.09 -11.51
CA ASN A 192 4.62 -8.29 -12.41
C ASN A 192 3.41 -9.07 -12.96
N ASP A 193 3.26 -10.35 -12.60
CA ASP A 193 2.11 -11.16 -13.00
C ASP A 193 0.79 -10.59 -12.42
N ARG A 194 -0.28 -10.76 -13.21
CA ARG A 194 -1.64 -10.37 -12.85
C ARG A 194 -2.56 -11.58 -12.96
N ASP A 195 -3.54 -11.65 -12.07
CA ASP A 195 -4.58 -12.67 -12.15
C ASP A 195 -5.65 -12.35 -13.20
N GLU A 196 -6.67 -13.21 -13.27
CA GLU A 196 -7.78 -13.11 -14.22
C GLU A 196 -8.59 -11.82 -14.02
N GLU A 197 -8.58 -11.26 -12.81
CA GLU A 197 -9.17 -9.97 -12.46
C GLU A 197 -8.23 -8.78 -12.68
N GLY A 198 -7.01 -9.01 -13.17
CA GLY A 198 -6.00 -7.98 -13.42
C GLY A 198 -5.25 -7.49 -12.17
N GLN A 199 -5.40 -8.18 -11.03
CA GLN A 199 -4.77 -7.81 -9.77
C GLN A 199 -3.33 -8.32 -9.72
N SER A 200 -2.39 -7.40 -9.58
CA SER A 200 -0.99 -7.71 -9.26
C SER A 200 -0.79 -7.85 -7.76
N ALA A 201 0.34 -8.45 -7.35
CA ALA A 201 0.73 -8.48 -5.94
C ALA A 201 0.80 -7.06 -5.34
N MET A 202 1.31 -6.08 -6.10
CA MET A 202 1.36 -4.68 -5.68
C MET A 202 -0.03 -4.11 -5.42
N SER A 203 -0.97 -4.31 -6.35
CA SER A 203 -2.35 -3.82 -6.19
C SER A 203 -3.02 -4.37 -4.93
N LEU A 204 -2.76 -5.64 -4.59
CA LEU A 204 -3.28 -6.28 -3.39
C LEU A 204 -2.64 -5.74 -2.12
N ALA A 205 -1.33 -5.50 -2.13
CA ALA A 205 -0.60 -4.91 -1.00
C ALA A 205 -1.10 -3.49 -0.70
N VAL A 206 -1.25 -2.65 -1.72
CA VAL A 206 -1.76 -1.27 -1.60
C VAL A 206 -3.19 -1.27 -1.05
N LYS A 207 -4.12 -2.02 -1.67
CA LYS A 207 -5.52 -2.13 -1.22
C LYS A 207 -5.71 -2.71 0.17
N SER A 208 -4.73 -3.47 0.65
CA SER A 208 -4.73 -4.06 1.99
C SER A 208 -3.99 -3.20 3.02
N GLY A 209 -3.33 -2.12 2.59
CA GLY A 209 -2.59 -1.21 3.48
C GLY A 209 -1.24 -1.76 3.96
N ASN A 210 -0.65 -2.71 3.23
CA ASN A 210 0.52 -3.47 3.66
C ASN A 210 1.83 -2.85 3.16
N THR A 211 2.28 -1.77 3.82
CA THR A 211 3.47 -0.98 3.45
C THR A 211 4.74 -1.82 3.29
N GLY A 212 4.99 -2.76 4.21
CA GLY A 212 6.19 -3.61 4.15
C GLY A 212 6.25 -4.48 2.89
N VAL A 213 5.10 -4.96 2.40
CA VAL A 213 5.08 -5.73 1.13
C VAL A 213 5.19 -4.80 -0.07
N VAL A 214 4.57 -3.61 -0.03
CA VAL A 214 4.73 -2.59 -1.07
C VAL A 214 6.22 -2.26 -1.26
N GLN A 215 6.94 -2.00 -0.17
CA GLN A 215 8.37 -1.71 -0.22
C GLN A 215 9.18 -2.86 -0.83
N VAL A 216 8.95 -4.10 -0.38
CA VAL A 216 9.62 -5.29 -0.94
C VAL A 216 9.38 -5.41 -2.44
N LEU A 217 8.16 -5.16 -2.92
CA LEU A 217 7.83 -5.26 -4.34
C LEU A 217 8.50 -4.15 -5.17
N ILE A 218 8.59 -2.92 -4.65
CA ILE A 218 9.31 -1.82 -5.32
C ILE A 218 10.80 -2.16 -5.41
N GLU A 219 11.42 -2.57 -4.30
CA GLU A 219 12.84 -2.96 -4.24
C GLU A 219 13.17 -4.14 -5.15
N SER A 220 12.19 -5.01 -5.40
CA SER A 220 12.30 -6.16 -6.31
C SER A 220 12.11 -5.80 -7.79
N GLY A 221 11.92 -4.53 -8.13
CA GLY A 221 11.80 -4.05 -9.50
C GLY A 221 10.41 -4.24 -10.13
N TYR A 222 9.34 -4.10 -9.34
CA TYR A 222 7.98 -4.03 -9.90
C TYR A 222 7.89 -2.89 -10.94
N SER A 223 7.46 -3.22 -12.15
CA SER A 223 7.28 -2.28 -13.26
C SER A 223 5.87 -1.71 -13.23
N MET A 224 5.72 -0.42 -12.93
CA MET A 224 4.41 0.24 -12.96
C MET A 224 3.92 0.43 -14.38
N GLU A 225 2.68 0.02 -14.63
CA GLU A 225 1.95 0.31 -15.86
C GLU A 225 0.90 1.39 -15.57
N HIS A 226 1.23 2.66 -15.80
CA HIS A 226 0.38 3.81 -15.42
C HIS A 226 -1.07 3.78 -15.93
N SER A 227 -1.35 3.08 -17.04
CA SER A 227 -2.72 2.95 -17.56
C SER A 227 -3.59 1.97 -16.78
N VAL A 228 -2.98 1.10 -15.97
CA VAL A 228 -3.66 0.02 -15.22
C VAL A 228 -3.48 0.21 -13.71
N ASP A 229 -2.30 0.66 -13.30
CA ASP A 229 -1.90 0.73 -11.90
C ASP A 229 -2.34 2.05 -11.26
N LEU A 230 -3.52 2.01 -10.61
CA LEU A 230 -4.14 3.14 -9.91
C LEU A 230 -3.75 3.19 -8.43
N PHE A 231 -2.46 2.97 -8.13
CA PHE A 231 -2.00 2.87 -6.73
C PHE A 231 -2.16 4.16 -5.94
N LEU A 232 -1.92 5.32 -6.58
CA LEU A 232 -2.17 6.62 -5.98
C LEU A 232 -3.66 6.80 -5.62
N HIS A 233 -4.56 6.40 -6.51
CA HIS A 233 -6.01 6.46 -6.29
C HIS A 233 -6.46 5.59 -5.13
N ASP A 234 -6.00 4.34 -5.09
CA ASP A 234 -6.33 3.39 -4.02
C ASP A 234 -5.80 3.91 -2.66
N ALA A 235 -4.54 4.33 -2.60
CA ALA A 235 -3.93 4.86 -1.38
C ALA A 235 -4.62 6.15 -0.91
N ALA A 236 -4.93 7.05 -1.85
CA ALA A 236 -5.63 8.30 -1.55
C ALA A 236 -7.05 8.06 -1.03
N ALA A 237 -7.81 7.14 -1.63
CA ALA A 237 -9.16 6.80 -1.18
C ALA A 237 -9.18 6.18 0.23
N MET A 238 -8.11 5.45 0.59
CA MET A 238 -7.97 4.75 1.87
C MET A 238 -7.33 5.58 2.99
N ASN A 239 -6.98 6.85 2.75
CA ASN A 239 -6.23 7.69 3.68
C ASN A 239 -4.85 7.11 4.07
N ARG A 240 -4.14 6.51 3.11
CA ARG A 240 -2.83 5.88 3.34
C ARG A 240 -1.70 6.76 2.84
N LEU A 241 -1.43 7.81 3.61
CA LEU A 241 -0.30 8.72 3.37
C LEU A 241 1.04 7.97 3.38
N ASP A 242 1.19 7.00 4.26
CA ASP A 242 2.36 6.13 4.36
C ASP A 242 2.66 5.37 3.04
N ILE A 243 1.62 4.89 2.36
CA ILE A 243 1.78 4.23 1.05
C ILE A 243 2.10 5.24 -0.04
N LEU A 244 1.46 6.41 -0.03
CA LEU A 244 1.74 7.47 -1.00
C LEU A 244 3.21 7.91 -0.92
N GLU A 245 3.73 8.14 0.28
CA GLU A 245 5.14 8.46 0.51
C GLU A 245 6.07 7.36 -0.05
N ILE A 246 5.77 6.08 0.23
CA ILE A 246 6.55 4.95 -0.29
C ILE A 246 6.53 4.92 -1.83
N LEU A 247 5.37 5.16 -2.45
CA LEU A 247 5.23 5.16 -3.91
C LEU A 247 6.01 6.32 -4.55
N CYS A 248 5.89 7.54 -4.02
CA CYS A 248 6.61 8.72 -4.52
C CYS A 248 8.12 8.58 -4.34
N LEU A 249 8.58 7.98 -3.24
CA LEU A 249 10.01 7.70 -3.03
C LEU A 249 10.52 6.56 -3.92
N GLY A 250 9.67 5.56 -4.18
CA GLY A 250 10.01 4.38 -4.96
C GLY A 250 10.07 4.61 -6.47
N TYR A 251 9.31 5.60 -6.98
CA TYR A 251 9.17 5.86 -8.41
C TYR A 251 9.36 7.34 -8.74
N SER A 252 10.46 7.67 -9.43
CA SER A 252 10.81 9.05 -9.77
C SER A 252 9.92 9.69 -10.85
N ASP A 253 9.22 8.88 -11.64
CA ASP A 253 8.41 9.25 -12.80
C ASP A 253 6.91 9.05 -12.57
N ILE A 254 6.48 8.95 -11.32
CA ILE A 254 5.07 8.75 -10.98
C ILE A 254 4.24 9.97 -11.40
N ASP A 255 3.21 9.74 -12.22
CA ASP A 255 2.30 10.81 -12.66
C ASP A 255 1.23 11.08 -11.60
N MET A 256 1.43 12.16 -10.85
CA MET A 256 0.52 12.67 -9.81
C MET A 256 -0.85 13.12 -10.34
N ASN A 257 -0.97 13.31 -11.66
CA ASN A 257 -2.19 13.75 -12.34
C ASN A 257 -2.80 12.66 -13.22
N SER A 258 -2.34 11.42 -13.07
CA SER A 258 -2.93 10.26 -13.73
C SER A 258 -4.42 10.12 -13.38
N THR A 259 -5.22 9.75 -14.37
CA THR A 259 -6.68 9.67 -14.24
C THR A 259 -7.18 8.25 -14.37
N ASP A 260 -8.18 7.88 -13.56
CA ASP A 260 -8.89 6.62 -13.72
C ASP A 260 -9.86 6.62 -14.92
N SER A 261 -10.62 5.53 -15.09
CA SER A 261 -11.64 5.39 -16.15
C SER A 261 -12.75 6.45 -16.15
N ARG A 262 -12.91 7.22 -15.06
CA ARG A 262 -13.88 8.30 -14.91
C ARG A 262 -13.24 9.68 -15.10
N GLY A 263 -11.94 9.74 -15.35
CA GLY A 263 -11.18 10.99 -15.41
C GLY A 263 -10.77 11.51 -14.03
N GLN A 264 -10.94 10.73 -12.95
CA GLN A 264 -10.64 11.17 -11.59
C GLN A 264 -9.15 10.97 -11.29
N THR A 265 -8.50 11.99 -10.72
CA THR A 265 -7.16 11.87 -10.14
C THR A 265 -7.22 11.37 -8.70
N ALA A 266 -6.09 10.99 -8.11
CA ALA A 266 -6.00 10.65 -6.69
C ALA A 266 -6.52 11.78 -5.78
N LEU A 267 -6.27 13.05 -6.18
CA LEU A 267 -6.73 14.23 -5.46
C LEU A 267 -8.26 14.34 -5.43
N HIS A 268 -8.97 13.94 -6.50
CA HIS A 268 -10.44 13.88 -6.48
C HIS A 268 -10.95 12.91 -5.42
N LEU A 269 -10.32 11.74 -5.29
CA LEU A 269 -10.74 10.72 -4.33
C LEU A 269 -10.43 11.14 -2.89
N ALA A 270 -9.26 11.74 -2.65
CA ALA A 270 -8.91 12.30 -1.35
C ALA A 270 -9.88 13.42 -0.93
N ALA A 271 -10.19 14.34 -1.84
CA ALA A 271 -11.14 15.43 -1.61
C ALA A 271 -12.56 14.94 -1.37
N HIS A 272 -13.02 13.93 -2.12
CA HIS A 272 -14.33 13.30 -1.91
C HIS A 272 -14.45 12.64 -0.53
N ARG A 273 -13.35 12.07 -0.02
CA ARG A 273 -13.34 11.41 1.29
C ARG A 273 -12.99 12.33 2.47
N GLY A 274 -12.52 13.55 2.19
CA GLY A 274 -12.15 14.52 3.23
C GLY A 274 -10.79 14.24 3.87
N HIS A 275 -9.92 13.49 3.20
CA HIS A 275 -8.61 13.09 3.75
C HIS A 275 -7.61 14.24 3.60
N LEU A 276 -7.70 15.23 4.49
CA LEU A 276 -6.93 16.49 4.39
C LEU A 276 -5.42 16.28 4.28
N ASP A 277 -4.83 15.39 5.09
CA ASP A 277 -3.38 15.15 5.07
C ASP A 277 -2.93 14.62 3.70
N VAL A 278 -3.73 13.72 3.10
CA VAL A 278 -3.50 13.23 1.74
C VAL A 278 -3.69 14.34 0.71
N VAL A 279 -4.73 15.17 0.83
CA VAL A 279 -4.96 16.33 -0.06
C VAL A 279 -3.74 17.27 -0.04
N ARG A 280 -3.23 17.60 1.15
CA ARG A 280 -2.04 18.45 1.32
C ARG A 280 -0.82 17.83 0.68
N PHE A 281 -0.57 16.56 0.94
CA PHE A 281 0.57 15.82 0.38
C PHE A 281 0.52 15.77 -1.15
N LEU A 282 -0.63 15.40 -1.74
CA LEU A 282 -0.77 15.31 -3.18
C LEU A 282 -0.51 16.66 -3.86
N VAL A 283 -1.06 17.76 -3.32
CA VAL A 283 -0.83 19.10 -3.87
C VAL A 283 0.64 19.53 -3.71
N SER A 284 1.29 19.21 -2.58
CA SER A 284 2.72 19.53 -2.41
C SER A 284 3.64 18.76 -3.36
N GLU A 285 3.26 17.53 -3.72
CA GLU A 285 3.97 16.70 -4.70
C GLU A 285 3.61 17.04 -6.17
N GLY A 286 2.77 18.06 -6.40
CA GLY A 286 2.48 18.57 -7.74
C GLY A 286 1.21 18.03 -8.41
N SER A 287 0.28 17.44 -7.66
CA SER A 287 -1.09 17.25 -8.15
C SER A 287 -1.76 18.59 -8.41
N ASP A 288 -2.37 18.74 -9.57
CA ASP A 288 -3.09 19.92 -10.00
C ASP A 288 -4.53 19.93 -9.40
N PRO A 289 -4.87 20.89 -8.53
CA PRO A 289 -6.19 20.99 -7.90
C PRO A 289 -7.31 21.46 -8.85
N ASP A 290 -6.97 21.92 -10.06
CA ASP A 290 -7.92 22.44 -11.04
C ASP A 290 -8.36 21.39 -12.08
N VAL A 291 -7.79 20.17 -12.05
CA VAL A 291 -8.18 19.08 -12.96
C VAL A 291 -9.66 18.74 -12.78
N VAL A 292 -10.37 18.55 -13.89
CA VAL A 292 -11.78 18.14 -13.89
C VAL A 292 -11.95 16.72 -14.42
N ASP A 293 -12.83 15.95 -13.78
CA ASP A 293 -13.16 14.60 -14.21
C ASP A 293 -14.05 14.54 -15.46
N GLY A 294 -14.45 13.34 -15.87
CA GLY A 294 -15.35 13.12 -17.00
C GLY A 294 -16.75 13.73 -16.84
N LYS A 295 -17.14 14.20 -15.65
CA LYS A 295 -18.38 14.95 -15.37
C LYS A 295 -18.15 16.45 -15.24
N GLY A 296 -16.92 16.93 -15.42
CA GLY A 296 -16.54 18.32 -15.19
C GLY A 296 -16.40 18.67 -13.71
N TRP A 297 -16.31 17.67 -12.81
CA TRP A 297 -16.12 17.89 -11.39
C TRP A 297 -14.64 18.04 -11.09
N ALA A 298 -14.26 19.18 -10.52
CA ALA A 298 -12.96 19.38 -9.87
C ALA A 298 -12.95 18.79 -8.44
N PRO A 299 -11.77 18.54 -7.82
CA PRO A 299 -11.64 18.12 -6.42
C PRO A 299 -12.44 19.00 -5.45
N LEU A 300 -12.47 20.32 -5.70
CA LEU A 300 -13.25 21.28 -4.89
C LEU A 300 -14.75 20.97 -4.88
N HIS A 301 -15.33 20.52 -5.99
CA HIS A 301 -16.75 20.16 -6.04
C HIS A 301 -17.05 18.96 -5.14
N TYR A 302 -16.15 17.97 -5.13
CA TYR A 302 -16.28 16.79 -4.29
C TYR A 302 -16.15 17.13 -2.80
N ALA A 303 -15.13 17.89 -2.41
CA ALA A 303 -14.95 18.34 -1.03
C ALA A 303 -16.16 19.18 -0.56
N THR A 304 -16.69 20.05 -1.43
CA THR A 304 -17.87 20.88 -1.12
C THR A 304 -19.13 20.04 -0.95
N ARG A 305 -19.42 19.12 -1.89
CA ARG A 305 -20.60 18.25 -1.84
C ARG A 305 -20.65 17.45 -0.54
N GLU A 306 -19.51 16.91 -0.12
CA GLU A 306 -19.41 16.07 1.07
C GLU A 306 -19.14 16.86 2.36
N ALA A 307 -19.17 18.20 2.29
CA ALA A 307 -19.02 19.12 3.42
C ALA A 307 -17.66 19.08 4.15
N HIS A 308 -16.58 18.78 3.46
CA HIS A 308 -15.22 18.73 4.03
C HIS A 308 -14.58 20.12 4.09
N VAL A 309 -15.01 20.94 5.06
CA VAL A 309 -14.64 22.37 5.21
C VAL A 309 -13.13 22.60 5.08
N GLU A 310 -12.31 21.86 5.82
CA GLU A 310 -10.85 22.05 5.85
C GLU A 310 -10.19 21.72 4.51
N ALA A 311 -10.70 20.71 3.81
CA ALA A 311 -10.24 20.36 2.46
C ALA A 311 -10.65 21.42 1.44
N VAL A 312 -11.86 21.99 1.58
CA VAL A 312 -12.33 23.11 0.75
C VAL A 312 -11.46 24.35 0.97
N GLU A 313 -11.18 24.72 2.23
CA GLU A 313 -10.32 25.85 2.57
C GLU A 313 -8.93 25.69 1.94
N PHE A 314 -8.30 24.53 2.15
CA PHE A 314 -6.99 24.25 1.58
C PHE A 314 -6.99 24.26 0.05
N LEU A 315 -7.99 23.65 -0.60
CA LEU A 315 -8.10 23.65 -2.05
C LEU A 315 -8.31 25.07 -2.60
N LEU A 316 -9.12 25.91 -1.95
CA LEU A 316 -9.32 27.31 -2.35
C LEU A 316 -8.04 28.15 -2.30
N GLU A 317 -7.15 27.87 -1.35
CA GLU A 317 -5.85 28.53 -1.26
C GLU A 317 -4.88 28.14 -2.39
N HIS A 318 -5.02 26.93 -2.92
CA HIS A 318 -4.07 26.35 -3.88
C HIS A 318 -4.65 26.19 -5.30
N SER A 319 -5.95 26.44 -5.47
CA SER A 319 -6.65 26.45 -6.76
C SER A 319 -6.80 27.88 -7.28
N VAL A 320 -6.50 28.10 -8.57
CA VAL A 320 -6.73 29.41 -9.21
C VAL A 320 -8.11 29.44 -9.88
N SER A 321 -8.56 28.30 -10.40
CA SER A 321 -9.76 28.22 -11.22
C SER A 321 -10.85 27.27 -10.71
N ALA A 322 -10.52 26.31 -9.84
CA ALA A 322 -11.49 25.32 -9.35
C ALA A 322 -12.75 25.95 -8.73
N LYS A 323 -12.63 27.15 -8.12
CA LYS A 323 -13.76 27.92 -7.58
C LYS A 323 -14.82 28.24 -8.64
N TYR A 324 -14.40 28.55 -9.85
CA TYR A 324 -15.27 29.00 -10.95
C TYR A 324 -15.56 27.88 -11.96
N ALA A 325 -14.95 26.70 -11.78
CA ALA A 325 -15.22 25.55 -12.62
C ALA A 325 -16.70 25.16 -12.54
N VAL A 326 -17.26 24.79 -13.69
CA VAL A 326 -18.66 24.37 -13.83
C VAL A 326 -18.71 22.91 -14.21
N THR A 327 -19.50 22.15 -13.47
CA THR A 327 -19.80 20.77 -13.81
C THR A 327 -20.62 20.70 -15.11
N LYS A 328 -20.75 19.51 -15.70
CA LYS A 328 -21.63 19.30 -16.87
C LYS A 328 -23.12 19.61 -16.58
N GLU A 329 -23.50 19.68 -15.31
CA GLU A 329 -24.84 20.10 -14.87
C GLU A 329 -24.98 21.64 -14.79
N GLY A 330 -23.91 22.38 -15.08
CA GLY A 330 -23.86 23.84 -14.99
C GLY A 330 -23.73 24.36 -13.56
N LYS A 331 -23.41 23.48 -12.59
CA LYS A 331 -23.25 23.83 -11.18
C LYS A 331 -21.80 24.12 -10.85
N THR A 332 -21.55 25.21 -10.14
CA THR A 332 -20.29 25.50 -9.45
C THR A 332 -20.24 24.84 -8.07
N ALA A 333 -19.08 24.83 -7.41
CA ALA A 333 -18.98 24.42 -6.00
C ALA A 333 -19.93 25.24 -5.10
N PHE A 334 -20.15 26.52 -5.41
CA PHE A 334 -21.11 27.36 -4.69
C PHE A 334 -22.55 26.87 -4.83
N ASP A 335 -22.97 26.52 -6.05
CA ASP A 335 -24.33 26.01 -6.29
C ASP A 335 -24.55 24.70 -5.54
N LEU A 336 -23.53 23.83 -5.46
CA LEU A 336 -23.58 22.61 -4.67
C LEU A 336 -23.71 22.89 -3.17
N ALA A 337 -22.91 23.81 -2.62
CA ALA A 337 -23.01 24.20 -1.20
C ALA A 337 -24.40 24.74 -0.84
N LYS A 338 -25.03 25.48 -1.78
CA LYS A 338 -26.38 26.02 -1.61
C LYS A 338 -27.46 24.94 -1.67
N ASP A 339 -27.35 24.01 -2.62
CA ASP A 339 -28.30 22.91 -2.79
C ASP A 339 -28.33 21.99 -1.55
N GLU A 340 -27.18 21.81 -0.90
CA GLU A 340 -27.02 20.97 0.30
C GLU A 340 -27.25 21.74 1.63
N ASP A 341 -27.75 22.98 1.58
CA ASP A 341 -28.02 23.88 2.74
C ASP A 341 -26.83 24.08 3.69
N GLN A 342 -25.60 24.05 3.15
CA GLN A 342 -24.37 24.15 3.93
C GLN A 342 -24.01 25.61 4.20
N THR A 343 -24.60 26.16 5.27
CA THR A 343 -24.53 27.61 5.56
C THR A 343 -23.12 28.18 5.66
N HIS A 344 -22.23 27.47 6.33
CA HIS A 344 -20.83 27.87 6.47
C HIS A 344 -20.03 27.73 5.17
N MET A 345 -20.34 26.73 4.34
CA MET A 345 -19.61 26.42 3.11
C MET A 345 -19.91 27.46 2.02
N TYR A 346 -21.18 27.84 1.84
CA TYR A 346 -21.51 28.90 0.87
C TYR A 346 -20.96 30.26 1.33
N SER A 347 -20.94 30.54 2.64
CA SER A 347 -20.39 31.81 3.14
C SER A 347 -18.90 31.89 2.84
N MET A 348 -18.15 30.80 3.05
CA MET A 348 -16.72 30.71 2.75
C MET A 348 -16.44 30.89 1.24
N LEU A 349 -17.17 30.20 0.37
CA LEU A 349 -17.00 30.31 -1.09
C LEU A 349 -17.30 31.73 -1.61
N ARG A 350 -18.23 32.44 -0.96
CA ARG A 350 -18.62 33.80 -1.36
C ARG A 350 -17.76 34.90 -0.73
N LEU A 351 -17.18 34.66 0.45
CA LEU A 351 -16.46 35.65 1.25
C LEU A 351 -15.37 36.38 0.45
N GLY A 352 -14.63 35.64 -0.37
CA GLY A 352 -13.62 36.21 -1.27
C GLY A 352 -14.23 37.17 -2.29
N ASP A 353 -15.32 36.82 -2.97
CA ASP A 353 -15.93 37.68 -4.00
C ASP A 353 -16.60 38.91 -3.38
N ASP A 354 -17.22 38.75 -2.20
CA ASP A 354 -17.80 39.85 -1.44
C ASP A 354 -16.70 40.83 -0.98
N LEU A 355 -15.54 40.31 -0.55
CA LEU A 355 -14.36 41.13 -0.21
C LEU A 355 -13.82 41.87 -1.43
N HIS A 356 -13.70 41.21 -2.59
CA HIS A 356 -13.27 41.85 -3.84
C HIS A 356 -14.23 42.97 -4.26
N ARG A 357 -15.54 42.75 -4.12
CA ARG A 357 -16.55 43.78 -4.43
C ARG A 357 -16.43 44.96 -3.47
N ALA A 358 -16.35 44.70 -2.16
CA ALA A 358 -16.19 45.74 -1.14
C ALA A 358 -14.91 46.56 -1.32
N ALA A 359 -13.84 45.95 -1.83
CA ALA A 359 -12.59 46.64 -2.16
C ALA A 359 -12.70 47.65 -3.31
N THR A 360 -13.75 47.59 -4.14
CA THR A 360 -13.94 48.50 -5.29
C THR A 360 -14.84 49.71 -5.02
N THR A 361 -15.75 49.59 -4.05
CA THR A 361 -16.79 50.58 -3.71
C THR A 361 -16.23 51.70 -2.82
N GLU A 362 -16.86 52.88 -2.85
CA GLU A 362 -16.29 54.14 -2.31
C GLU A 362 -16.28 54.21 -0.77
N ASP A 363 -17.15 53.45 -0.08
CA ASP A 363 -17.38 53.59 1.38
C ASP A 363 -17.56 52.25 2.12
N ASP A 364 -17.16 51.13 1.51
CA ASP A 364 -17.48 49.79 2.03
C ASP A 364 -16.39 49.21 2.95
N VAL A 365 -15.65 50.09 3.63
CA VAL A 365 -14.58 49.70 4.58
C VAL A 365 -15.13 48.82 5.69
N GLU A 366 -16.36 49.06 6.12
CA GLU A 366 -17.01 48.24 7.14
C GLU A 366 -17.40 46.86 6.58
N ALA A 367 -17.78 46.77 5.31
CA ALA A 367 -17.98 45.48 4.65
C ALA A 367 -16.66 44.72 4.47
N ILE A 368 -15.55 45.40 4.16
CA ILE A 368 -14.21 44.79 4.13
C ILE A 368 -13.88 44.20 5.51
N LYS A 369 -14.02 44.98 6.59
CA LYS A 369 -13.79 44.49 7.96
C LYS A 369 -14.71 43.34 8.34
N ASN A 370 -15.98 43.39 7.95
CA ASN A 370 -16.94 42.32 8.21
C ASN A 370 -16.56 41.04 7.45
N CYS A 371 -16.18 41.13 6.18
CA CYS A 371 -15.70 39.97 5.40
C CYS A 371 -14.44 39.37 6.05
N LEU A 372 -13.46 40.21 6.42
CA LEU A 372 -12.25 39.76 7.09
C LEU A 372 -12.53 39.16 8.48
N GLY A 373 -13.46 39.75 9.24
CA GLY A 373 -13.92 39.22 10.53
C GLY A 373 -14.69 37.90 10.44
N GLN A 374 -15.29 37.61 9.29
CA GLN A 374 -15.91 36.32 8.98
C GLN A 374 -14.91 35.27 8.45
N GLY A 375 -13.61 35.61 8.37
CA GLY A 375 -12.56 34.70 7.93
C GLY A 375 -12.19 34.81 6.45
N ALA A 376 -12.50 35.92 5.77
CA ALA A 376 -12.14 36.06 4.35
C ALA A 376 -10.62 36.10 4.21
N ASN A 377 -10.09 35.25 3.33
CA ASN A 377 -8.69 35.34 2.97
C ASN A 377 -8.41 36.69 2.28
N VAL A 378 -7.66 37.56 2.96
CA VAL A 378 -7.28 38.91 2.50
C VAL A 378 -6.50 38.88 1.17
N ASN A 379 -5.83 37.76 0.90
CA ASN A 379 -5.03 37.51 -0.30
C ASN A 379 -5.74 36.57 -1.30
N SER A 380 -7.04 36.32 -1.13
CA SER A 380 -7.82 35.55 -2.11
C SER A 380 -7.66 36.11 -3.52
N ARG A 381 -7.55 35.24 -4.53
CA ARG A 381 -7.38 35.61 -5.93
C ARG A 381 -8.69 35.42 -6.70
N ASP A 382 -9.04 36.37 -7.55
CA ASP A 382 -10.13 36.22 -8.52
C ASP A 382 -9.67 35.54 -9.82
N GLN A 383 -10.58 35.39 -10.78
CA GLN A 383 -10.35 34.77 -12.10
C GLN A 383 -9.25 35.41 -12.97
N ASN A 384 -8.72 36.59 -12.60
CA ASN A 384 -7.59 37.24 -13.28
C ASN A 384 -6.32 37.24 -12.41
N GLY A 385 -6.35 36.51 -11.30
CA GLY A 385 -5.31 36.51 -10.28
C GLY A 385 -5.26 37.80 -9.45
N TRP A 386 -6.29 38.65 -9.51
CA TRP A 386 -6.29 39.89 -8.72
C TRP A 386 -6.64 39.56 -7.29
N THR A 387 -5.98 40.24 -6.35
CA THR A 387 -6.38 40.24 -4.93
C THR A 387 -7.29 41.44 -4.64
N PRO A 388 -7.97 41.48 -3.47
CA PRO A 388 -8.70 42.67 -3.03
C PRO A 388 -7.83 43.93 -3.03
N LEU A 389 -6.53 43.78 -2.73
CA LEU A 389 -5.57 44.89 -2.75
C LEU A 389 -5.34 45.42 -4.17
N HIS A 390 -5.28 44.55 -5.20
CA HIS A 390 -5.23 44.98 -6.60
C HIS A 390 -6.47 45.80 -7.00
N ARG A 391 -7.66 45.34 -6.60
CA ARG A 391 -8.94 46.01 -6.86
C ARG A 391 -9.01 47.39 -6.20
N ALA A 392 -8.65 47.48 -4.92
CA ALA A 392 -8.62 48.74 -4.18
C ALA A 392 -7.58 49.71 -4.75
N ALA A 393 -6.41 49.19 -5.16
CA ALA A 393 -5.34 49.99 -5.72
C ALA A 393 -5.70 50.58 -7.09
N PHE A 394 -6.25 49.76 -7.98
CA PHE A 394 -6.72 50.19 -9.29
C PHE A 394 -7.88 51.19 -9.24
N LYS A 395 -8.71 51.14 -8.18
CA LYS A 395 -9.83 52.07 -7.97
C LYS A 395 -9.48 53.30 -7.13
N GLY A 396 -8.25 53.39 -6.62
CA GLY A 396 -7.80 54.53 -5.84
C GLY A 396 -8.39 54.61 -4.43
N ARG A 397 -8.86 53.49 -3.88
CA ARG A 397 -9.56 53.45 -2.58
C ARG A 397 -8.56 53.38 -1.42
N ILE A 398 -8.06 54.54 -1.00
CA ILE A 398 -6.99 54.63 0.00
C ILE A 398 -7.33 53.98 1.35
N GLU A 399 -8.55 54.17 1.87
CA GLU A 399 -8.95 53.58 3.15
C GLU A 399 -9.09 52.05 3.06
N SER A 400 -9.62 51.53 1.95
CA SER A 400 -9.66 50.09 1.67
C SER A 400 -8.24 49.50 1.60
N VAL A 401 -7.30 50.18 0.94
CA VAL A 401 -5.89 49.77 0.88
C VAL A 401 -5.28 49.69 2.28
N LYS A 402 -5.48 50.71 3.13
CA LYS A 402 -4.98 50.71 4.51
C LYS A 402 -5.56 49.55 5.33
N VAL A 403 -6.87 49.32 5.24
CA VAL A 403 -7.51 48.23 5.99
C VAL A 403 -7.01 46.86 5.53
N LEU A 404 -6.90 46.62 4.23
CA LEU A 404 -6.38 45.36 3.69
C LEU A 404 -4.93 45.12 4.14
N ILE A 405 -4.04 46.12 4.05
CA ILE A 405 -2.65 46.00 4.51
C ILE A 405 -2.57 45.72 6.02
N ASN A 406 -3.38 46.40 6.82
CA ASN A 406 -3.44 46.17 8.27
C ASN A 406 -3.89 44.75 8.65
N HIS A 407 -4.62 44.06 7.77
CA HIS A 407 -5.04 42.67 7.93
C HIS A 407 -4.12 41.68 7.20
N GLY A 408 -2.91 42.08 6.81
CA GLY A 408 -1.90 41.19 6.25
C GLY A 408 -1.95 41.01 4.74
N ALA A 409 -2.55 41.94 3.99
CA ALA A 409 -2.51 41.89 2.52
C ALA A 409 -1.07 41.93 2.00
N GLU A 410 -0.73 41.02 1.09
CA GLU A 410 0.57 40.95 0.44
C GLU A 410 0.72 42.08 -0.58
N VAL A 411 1.59 43.05 -0.27
CA VAL A 411 1.76 44.28 -1.05
C VAL A 411 2.38 44.09 -2.44
N ASP A 412 3.18 43.03 -2.61
CA ASP A 412 3.94 42.74 -3.83
C ASP A 412 3.40 41.52 -4.60
N GLN A 413 2.27 40.95 -4.18
CA GLN A 413 1.65 39.83 -4.90
C GLN A 413 1.34 40.24 -6.34
N VAL A 414 1.72 39.40 -7.32
CA VAL A 414 1.41 39.64 -8.73
C VAL A 414 0.15 38.90 -9.17
N ASN A 415 -0.64 39.55 -10.04
CA ASN A 415 -1.74 38.93 -10.77
C ASN A 415 -1.24 38.09 -11.97
N ASP A 416 -2.15 37.46 -12.71
CA ASP A 416 -1.81 36.55 -13.83
C ASP A 416 -1.10 37.27 -14.99
N THR A 417 -1.21 38.61 -15.05
CA THR A 417 -0.52 39.46 -16.03
C THR A 417 0.82 40.01 -15.53
N GLY A 418 1.24 39.65 -14.32
CA GLY A 418 2.49 40.10 -13.70
C GLY A 418 2.44 41.52 -13.12
N TYR A 419 1.26 42.09 -12.92
CA TYR A 419 1.10 43.41 -12.30
C TYR A 419 0.97 43.26 -10.79
N THR A 420 1.61 44.15 -10.02
CA THR A 420 1.42 44.32 -8.58
C THR A 420 0.32 45.35 -8.32
N PRO A 421 -0.21 45.45 -7.08
CA PRO A 421 -1.10 46.55 -6.72
C PRO A 421 -0.50 47.93 -6.99
N LEU A 422 0.83 48.10 -6.80
CA LEU A 422 1.53 49.35 -7.08
C LEU A 422 1.51 49.69 -8.58
N HIS A 423 1.76 48.72 -9.46
CA HIS A 423 1.67 48.95 -10.91
C HIS A 423 0.28 49.46 -11.31
N LEU A 424 -0.78 48.84 -10.77
CA LEU A 424 -2.15 49.24 -11.07
C LEU A 424 -2.51 50.63 -10.51
N ALA A 425 -2.03 50.98 -9.31
CA ALA A 425 -2.25 52.31 -8.73
C ALA A 425 -1.58 53.41 -9.55
N VAL A 426 -0.36 53.15 -10.05
CA VAL A 426 0.39 54.09 -10.90
C VAL A 426 -0.26 54.21 -12.27
N GLU A 427 -0.65 53.09 -12.89
CA GLU A 427 -1.33 53.06 -14.20
C GLU A 427 -2.67 53.82 -14.16
N ALA A 428 -3.42 53.70 -13.06
CA ALA A 428 -4.68 54.43 -12.85
C ALA A 428 -4.50 55.89 -12.37
N GLY A 429 -3.26 56.33 -12.10
CA GLY A 429 -2.97 57.71 -11.66
C GLY A 429 -3.30 58.01 -10.19
N HIS A 430 -3.43 56.98 -9.34
CA HIS A 430 -3.80 57.12 -7.94
C HIS A 430 -2.57 57.33 -7.03
N MET A 431 -1.99 58.53 -7.09
CA MET A 431 -0.75 58.89 -6.39
C MET A 431 -0.77 58.60 -4.88
N GLN A 432 -1.86 58.93 -4.18
CA GLN A 432 -1.96 58.69 -2.73
C GLN A 432 -1.89 57.20 -2.36
N VAL A 433 -2.48 56.35 -3.20
CA VAL A 433 -2.40 54.89 -3.02
C VAL A 433 -1.01 54.37 -3.33
N ALA A 434 -0.39 54.83 -4.41
CA ALA A 434 0.98 54.45 -4.75
C ALA A 434 1.97 54.80 -3.62
N LEU A 435 1.88 56.02 -3.06
CA LEU A 435 2.68 56.43 -1.91
C LEU A 435 2.39 55.57 -0.66
N CYS A 436 1.12 55.22 -0.43
CA CYS A 436 0.74 54.35 0.68
C CYS A 436 1.35 52.95 0.54
N LEU A 437 1.26 52.33 -0.65
CA LEU A 437 1.86 51.03 -0.93
C LEU A 437 3.38 51.05 -0.77
N LEU A 438 4.06 52.08 -1.28
CA LEU A 438 5.51 52.27 -1.10
C LEU A 438 5.89 52.43 0.38
N ALA A 439 5.11 53.18 1.16
CA ALA A 439 5.32 53.35 2.59
C ALA A 439 5.18 52.02 3.36
N HIS A 440 4.39 51.08 2.85
CA HIS A 440 4.21 49.74 3.42
C HIS A 440 5.09 48.67 2.74
N GLY A 441 6.16 49.08 2.06
CA GLY A 441 7.21 48.18 1.60
C GLY A 441 7.04 47.63 0.18
N ALA A 442 6.07 48.12 -0.61
CA ALA A 442 5.93 47.71 -2.01
C ALA A 442 7.19 48.05 -2.82
N ARG A 443 7.67 47.11 -3.65
CA ARG A 443 8.91 47.26 -4.42
C ARG A 443 8.64 47.95 -5.76
N ALA A 444 9.15 49.17 -5.90
CA ALA A 444 8.99 49.99 -7.12
C ALA A 444 9.66 49.41 -8.39
N ASN A 445 10.58 48.46 -8.25
CA ASN A 445 11.40 47.94 -9.36
C ASN A 445 10.99 46.52 -9.83
N LEU A 446 9.82 46.02 -9.42
CA LEU A 446 9.33 44.73 -9.92
C LEU A 446 8.96 44.88 -11.41
N LYS A 447 9.53 44.04 -12.29
CA LYS A 447 9.21 44.08 -13.72
C LYS A 447 7.92 43.29 -13.96
N SER A 448 6.93 43.89 -14.62
CA SER A 448 5.77 43.15 -15.12
C SER A 448 6.11 42.42 -16.42
N LEU A 449 5.45 41.28 -16.67
CA LEU A 449 5.62 40.49 -17.91
C LEU A 449 5.34 41.29 -19.19
N LYS A 450 4.52 42.36 -19.10
CA LYS A 450 4.19 43.23 -20.24
C LYS A 450 5.28 44.27 -20.56
N ALA A 451 6.19 44.56 -19.64
CA ALA A 451 7.28 45.51 -19.84
C ALA A 451 8.38 44.98 -20.80
N GLU A 452 8.36 43.70 -21.17
CA GLU A 452 9.23 43.15 -22.21
C GLU A 452 8.80 43.55 -23.64
N LEU A 453 7.58 44.05 -23.82
CA LEU A 453 7.03 44.45 -25.13
C LEU A 453 6.98 45.98 -25.37
N VAL A 454 7.30 46.81 -24.38
CA VAL A 454 7.36 48.27 -24.52
C VAL A 454 8.56 48.82 -23.72
N PRO A 455 9.50 49.57 -24.34
CA PRO A 455 10.73 49.96 -23.65
C PRO A 455 10.47 51.01 -22.57
N SER A 456 10.86 50.66 -21.35
CA SER A 456 11.21 51.51 -20.20
C SER A 456 10.58 52.91 -20.15
N THR A 457 9.43 53.02 -19.49
CA THR A 457 9.12 54.23 -18.72
C THR A 457 9.65 54.04 -17.31
N THR A 458 10.89 54.47 -17.10
CA THR A 458 11.49 54.72 -15.79
C THR A 458 10.50 55.46 -14.91
N ILE A 459 10.10 54.85 -13.79
CA ILE A 459 9.36 55.52 -12.72
C ILE A 459 10.31 56.59 -12.14
N LEU A 460 10.14 57.84 -12.58
CA LEU A 460 10.71 59.01 -11.95
C LEU A 460 9.72 59.49 -10.89
N LEU A 461 9.96 59.09 -9.64
CA LEU A 461 9.35 59.68 -8.46
C LEU A 461 9.99 61.07 -8.24
N LEU A 462 9.21 62.13 -8.49
CA LEU A 462 9.28 63.41 -7.77
C LEU A 462 8.21 63.37 -6.67
#